data_AF-A0A7H9B0Y4-F1
#
_entry.id   AF-A0A7H9B0Y4-F1
#
_cell.length_a   1.000
_cell.length_b   1.000
_cell.length_c   1.000
_cell.angle_alpha   90.00
_cell.angle_beta   90.00
_cell.angle_gamma   90.00
#
_symmetry.space_group_name_H-M   'P 1'
#
loop_
_entity.id
_entity.type
_entity.pdbx_description
1 polymer ?
#
loop_
_entity_poly.entity_id
_entity_poly.type
_entity_poly.pdbx_seq_one_letter_code
_entity_poly.pdbx_strand_id
1 'polypeptide(L)'
;MKAHMNTVAGNEALVLNSAQEYPGINFYGLNPGLVKTNIRNNLLGENSWKSWILEYFVGLFTKTADQYALRIVPLLIAPELEERSGTLYNDKGNAILPSEGMTEDYAARYVKASEDLLRSKDIIE
;
A
#
# COMPACT_ATOMS: atom_id res chain seq x y z
N MET A 1 11.80 -4.24 8.87
CA MET A 1 11.85 -2.92 8.18
C MET A 1 12.19 -3.04 6.70
N LYS A 2 13.37 -3.53 6.29
CA LYS A 2 13.76 -3.59 4.86
C LYS A 2 12.80 -4.38 3.96
N ALA A 3 12.40 -5.59 4.37
CA ALA A 3 11.43 -6.39 3.61
C ALA A 3 10.06 -5.70 3.48
N HIS A 4 9.58 -5.05 4.55
CA HIS A 4 8.34 -4.27 4.54
C HIS A 4 8.41 -3.09 3.56
N MET A 5 9.50 -2.32 3.58
CA MET A 5 9.69 -1.22 2.64
C MET A 5 9.80 -1.69 1.19
N ASN A 6 10.43 -2.84 0.94
CA ASN A 6 10.47 -3.43 -0.40
C ASN A 6 9.07 -3.82 -0.89
N THR A 7 8.20 -4.35 -0.02
CA THR A 7 6.82 -4.66 -0.40
C THR A 7 5.97 -3.42 -0.66
N VAL A 8 6.22 -2.32 0.06
CA VAL A 8 5.56 -1.02 -0.23
C VAL A 8 5.97 -0.52 -1.61
N ALA A 9 7.27 -0.49 -1.91
CA ALA A 9 7.78 -0.11 -3.23
C ALA A 9 7.24 -1.02 -4.35
N GLY A 10 7.13 -2.33 -4.10
CA GLY A 10 6.53 -3.26 -5.06
C GLY A 10 5.06 -2.96 -5.36
N ASN A 11 4.27 -2.63 -4.34
CA ASN A 11 2.86 -2.23 -4.52
C ASN A 11 2.73 -0.91 -5.29
N GLU A 12 3.60 0.07 -5.02
CA GLU A 12 3.65 1.33 -5.78
C GLU A 12 3.98 1.06 -7.25
N ALA A 13 4.96 0.20 -7.52
CA ALA A 13 5.31 -0.21 -8.89
C ALA A 13 4.13 -0.87 -9.61
N LEU A 14 3.37 -1.74 -8.93
CA LEU A 14 2.19 -2.37 -9.51
C LEU A 14 1.12 -1.35 -9.90
N VAL A 15 0.84 -0.36 -9.03
CA VAL A 15 -0.14 0.69 -9.33
C VAL A 15 0.29 1.52 -10.54
N LEU A 16 1.54 1.98 -10.56
CA LEU A 16 2.05 2.83 -11.64
C LEU A 16 2.11 2.08 -12.98
N ASN A 17 2.66 0.86 -13.00
CA ASN A 17 2.72 0.07 -14.23
C ASN A 17 1.32 -0.29 -14.74
N SER A 18 0.43 -0.77 -13.87
CA SER A 18 -0.90 -1.23 -14.30
C SER A 18 -1.78 -0.10 -14.82
N ALA A 19 -1.66 1.10 -14.25
CA ALA A 19 -2.37 2.28 -14.74
C ALA A 19 -1.99 2.64 -16.18
N GLN A 20 -0.74 2.39 -16.59
CA GLN A 20 -0.28 2.59 -17.96
C GLN A 20 -0.68 1.44 -18.89
N GLU A 21 -0.53 0.20 -18.41
CA GLU A 21 -0.73 -0.99 -19.22
C GLU A 21 -2.21 -1.26 -19.52
N TYR A 22 -3.10 -0.89 -18.60
CA TYR A 22 -4.53 -1.18 -18.68
C TYR A 22 -5.37 0.11 -18.58
N PRO A 23 -5.40 0.96 -19.62
CA PRO A 23 -6.09 2.26 -19.57
C PRO A 23 -7.61 2.18 -19.42
N GLY A 24 -8.20 0.99 -19.58
CA GLY A 24 -9.62 0.75 -19.33
C GLY A 24 -9.97 0.41 -17.87
N ILE A 25 -8.97 0.31 -16.99
CA ILE A 25 -9.13 -0.03 -15.58
C ILE A 25 -8.34 1.01 -14.76
N ASN A 26 -8.98 1.55 -13.72
CA ASN A 26 -8.32 2.49 -12.85
C ASN A 26 -7.61 1.80 -11.68
N PHE A 27 -6.35 2.16 -11.45
CA PHE A 27 -5.52 1.62 -10.37
C PHE A 27 -5.14 2.70 -9.38
N TYR A 28 -5.21 2.40 -8.08
CA TYR A 28 -4.88 3.35 -7.01
C TYR A 28 -4.13 2.66 -5.87
N GLY A 29 -3.18 3.38 -5.27
CA GLY A 29 -2.51 2.94 -4.07
C GLY A 29 -3.10 3.60 -2.83
N LEU A 30 -3.37 2.81 -1.78
CA LEU A 30 -3.86 3.33 -0.51
C LEU A 30 -2.83 3.07 0.58
N ASN A 31 -2.28 4.15 1.15
CA ASN A 31 -1.37 4.11 2.27
C ASN A 31 -2.11 4.50 3.56
N PRO A 32 -2.50 3.53 4.40
CA PRO A 32 -3.23 3.81 5.63
C PRO A 32 -2.38 4.44 6.74
N GLY A 33 -1.06 4.55 6.56
CA GLY A 33 -0.15 4.90 7.63
C GLY A 33 -0.21 3.88 8.77
N LEU A 34 0.02 4.34 9.99
CA LEU A 34 -0.06 3.48 11.18
C LEU A 34 -1.53 3.28 11.58
N VAL A 35 -2.11 2.15 11.19
CA VAL A 35 -3.43 1.70 11.65
C VAL A 35 -3.27 0.60 12.69
N LYS A 36 -4.10 0.64 13.74
CA LYS A 36 -4.17 -0.44 14.73
C LYS A 36 -4.85 -1.65 14.09
N THR A 37 -4.05 -2.62 13.63
CA THR A 37 -4.54 -3.91 13.12
C THR A 37 -3.81 -5.06 13.82
N ASN A 38 -4.42 -6.24 13.85
CA ASN A 38 -3.81 -7.46 14.39
C ASN A 38 -2.54 -7.90 13.63
N ILE A 39 -2.22 -7.27 12.48
CA ILE A 39 -1.02 -7.54 11.68
C ILE A 39 0.25 -7.18 12.46
N ARG A 40 0.20 -6.20 13.37
CA ARG A 40 1.35 -5.82 14.22
C ARG A 40 1.69 -6.87 15.29
N ASN A 41 0.75 -7.73 15.68
CA ASN A 41 0.97 -8.72 16.73
C ASN A 41 1.99 -9.79 16.27
N ASN A 42 1.97 -10.14 14.98
CA ASN A 42 2.97 -11.01 14.36
C ASN A 42 4.37 -10.37 14.24
N LEU A 43 4.48 -9.05 14.36
CA LEU A 43 5.73 -8.30 14.17
C LEU A 43 6.52 -8.08 15.47
N LEU A 44 5.88 -8.24 16.63
CA LEU A 44 6.45 -7.84 17.93
C LEU A 44 6.64 -8.98 18.94
N GLY A 45 6.21 -10.20 18.61
CA GLY A 45 6.23 -11.33 19.54
C GLY A 45 5.13 -11.19 20.59
N GLU A 46 4.22 -12.16 20.64
CA GLU A 46 3.10 -12.16 21.58
C GLU A 46 3.58 -12.22 23.05
N ASN A 47 2.86 -11.54 23.94
CA ASN A 47 2.91 -11.69 25.40
C ASN A 47 4.15 -11.16 26.14
N SER A 48 4.63 -9.96 25.82
CA SER A 48 5.47 -9.20 26.76
C SER A 48 4.73 -7.97 27.30
N TRP A 49 4.91 -7.67 28.59
CA TRP A 49 4.54 -6.40 29.24
C TRP A 49 4.88 -5.13 28.45
N LYS A 50 5.91 -5.17 27.59
CA LYS A 50 6.28 -4.08 26.66
C LYS A 50 5.29 -3.94 25.50
N SER A 51 4.74 -5.06 24.99
CA SER A 51 3.67 -5.05 23.97
C SER A 51 2.39 -4.43 24.54
N TRP A 52 2.07 -4.63 25.82
CA TRP A 52 0.88 -4.05 26.43
C TRP A 52 0.94 -2.52 26.55
N ILE A 53 2.08 -1.99 27.01
CA ILE A 53 2.32 -0.54 27.08
C ILE A 53 2.36 0.06 25.67
N LEU A 54 3.07 -0.59 24.74
CA LEU A 54 3.15 -0.11 23.36
C LEU A 54 1.79 -0.16 22.66
N GLU A 55 0.96 -1.19 22.86
CA GLU A 55 -0.41 -1.27 22.33
C GLU A 55 -1.37 -0.26 22.97
N TYR A 56 -1.17 0.09 24.24
CA TYR A 56 -1.93 1.13 24.91
C TYR A 56 -1.62 2.50 24.31
N PHE A 57 -0.34 2.87 24.18
CA PHE A 57 0.08 4.12 23.55
C PHE A 57 -0.23 4.14 22.04
N VAL A 58 0.00 3.03 21.33
CA VAL A 58 -0.41 2.89 19.92
C VAL A 58 -1.93 3.01 19.80
N GLY A 59 -2.72 2.42 20.69
CA GLY A 59 -4.17 2.54 20.67
C GLY A 59 -4.71 3.94 20.93
N LEU A 60 -3.95 4.77 21.65
CA LEU A 60 -4.24 6.19 21.86
C LEU A 60 -3.85 7.08 20.68
N PHE A 61 -2.84 6.69 19.89
CA PHE A 61 -2.26 7.53 18.84
C PHE A 61 -2.41 7.01 17.39
N THR A 62 -2.97 5.82 17.19
CA THR A 62 -3.20 5.24 15.86
C THR A 62 -4.68 5.13 15.56
N LYS A 63 -5.04 5.40 14.31
CA LYS A 63 -6.43 5.30 13.85
C LYS A 63 -6.90 3.85 13.94
N THR A 64 -8.15 3.66 14.32
CA THR A 64 -8.83 2.36 14.16
C THR A 64 -9.10 2.10 12.68
N ALA A 65 -9.37 0.84 12.33
CA ALA A 65 -9.80 0.47 10.98
C ALA A 65 -11.05 1.26 10.55
N ASP A 66 -12.03 1.42 11.44
CA ASP A 66 -13.26 2.18 11.18
C ASP A 66 -12.97 3.67 10.91
N GLN A 67 -12.07 4.28 11.70
CA GLN A 67 -11.68 5.69 11.50
C GLN A 67 -10.93 5.91 10.20
N TYR A 68 -10.15 4.93 9.75
CA TYR A 68 -9.51 4.96 8.45
C TYR A 68 -10.54 4.79 7.33
N ALA A 69 -11.44 3.81 7.46
CA ALA A 69 -12.50 3.55 6.49
C ALA A 69 -13.39 4.79 6.27
N LEU A 70 -13.82 5.47 7.34
CA LEU A 70 -14.61 6.71 7.24
C LEU A 70 -13.93 7.83 6.42
N ARG A 71 -12.60 7.82 6.31
CA ARG A 71 -11.85 8.81 5.52
C ARG A 71 -11.66 8.38 4.07
N ILE A 72 -11.54 7.08 3.82
CA ILE A 72 -11.24 6.55 2.49
C ILE A 72 -12.48 6.18 1.71
N VAL A 73 -13.56 5.75 2.35
CA VAL A 73 -14.82 5.41 1.65
C VAL A 73 -15.31 6.55 0.74
N PRO A 74 -15.31 7.84 1.16
CA PRO A 74 -15.67 8.93 0.27
C PRO A 74 -14.76 9.03 -0.97
N LEU A 75 -13.47 8.75 -0.82
CA LEU A 75 -12.52 8.74 -1.95
C LEU A 75 -12.90 7.66 -2.97
N LEU A 76 -13.29 6.45 -2.52
CA LEU A 76 -13.60 5.31 -3.42
C LEU A 76 -14.78 5.55 -4.36
N ILE A 77 -15.62 6.54 -4.07
CA ILE A 77 -16.78 6.93 -4.88
C ILE A 77 -16.64 8.34 -5.47
N ALA A 78 -15.47 8.96 -5.31
CA ALA A 78 -15.21 10.30 -5.81
C ALA A 78 -15.11 10.25 -7.34
N PRO A 79 -15.94 10.99 -8.10
CA PRO A 79 -15.90 10.96 -9.56
C PRO A 79 -14.55 11.45 -10.11
N GLU A 80 -13.82 12.26 -9.36
CA GLU A 80 -12.47 12.72 -9.70
C GLU A 80 -11.45 11.58 -9.80
N LEU A 81 -11.76 10.39 -9.26
CA LEU A 81 -10.91 9.21 -9.43
C LEU A 81 -10.80 8.82 -10.90
N GLU A 82 -11.88 8.92 -11.69
CA GLU A 82 -11.91 8.47 -13.10
C GLU A 82 -10.83 9.11 -13.99
N GLU A 83 -10.30 10.27 -13.59
CA GLU A 83 -9.24 10.99 -14.31
C GLU A 83 -7.85 10.87 -13.66
N ARG A 84 -7.71 10.03 -12.62
CA ARG A 84 -6.55 10.00 -11.71
C ARG A 84 -5.96 8.61 -11.48
N SER A 85 -6.16 7.68 -12.41
CA SER A 85 -5.50 6.36 -12.37
C SER A 85 -3.98 6.50 -12.17
N GLY A 86 -3.40 5.59 -11.38
CA GLY A 86 -2.00 5.61 -10.97
C GLY A 86 -1.71 6.44 -9.71
N THR A 87 -2.71 7.16 -9.17
CA THR A 87 -2.51 7.99 -7.98
C THR A 87 -2.38 7.16 -6.70
N LEU A 88 -1.46 7.56 -5.82
CA LEU A 88 -1.30 7.04 -4.47
C LEU A 88 -1.93 8.01 -3.47
N TYR A 89 -2.64 7.50 -2.47
CA TYR A 89 -3.32 8.31 -1.47
C TYR A 89 -2.89 7.95 -0.05
N ASN A 90 -2.76 8.95 0.82
CA ASN A 90 -2.46 8.74 2.22
C ASN A 90 -3.70 8.46 3.08
N ASP A 91 -3.49 8.37 4.39
CA ASP A 91 -4.48 8.08 5.43
C ASP A 91 -5.55 9.17 5.66
N LYS A 92 -5.52 10.22 4.84
CA LYS A 92 -6.50 11.31 4.78
C LYS A 92 -7.19 11.40 3.41
N GLY A 93 -6.87 10.51 2.48
CA GLY A 93 -7.38 10.55 1.11
C GLY A 93 -6.72 11.62 0.24
N ASN A 94 -5.58 12.19 0.67
CA ASN A 94 -4.82 13.14 -0.15
C ASN A 94 -3.83 12.39 -1.05
N ALA A 95 -3.71 12.84 -2.29
CA ALA A 95 -2.71 12.34 -3.22
C ALA A 95 -1.29 12.56 -2.67
N ILE A 96 -0.42 11.58 -2.86
CA ILE A 96 0.99 11.59 -2.47
C ILE A 96 1.87 11.13 -3.63
N LEU A 97 3.14 11.53 -3.58
CA LEU A 97 4.13 11.05 -4.52
C LEU A 97 4.54 9.61 -4.18
N PRO A 98 4.93 8.81 -5.19
CA PRO A 98 5.62 7.56 -4.98
C PRO A 98 6.91 7.72 -4.16
N SER A 99 7.43 6.61 -3.65
CA SER A 99 8.72 6.56 -2.98
C SER A 99 9.83 7.13 -3.87
N GLU A 100 10.87 7.70 -3.25
CA GLU A 100 12.01 8.27 -3.98
C GLU A 100 12.63 7.23 -4.93
N GLY A 101 12.82 7.63 -6.19
CA GLY A 101 13.34 6.76 -7.25
C GLY A 101 12.32 5.85 -7.94
N MET A 102 11.06 5.83 -7.48
CA MET A 102 9.96 5.10 -8.13
C MET A 102 9.48 5.85 -9.37
N THR A 103 10.20 5.66 -10.47
CA THR A 103 9.83 6.15 -11.81
C THR A 103 8.96 5.13 -12.55
N GLU A 104 8.29 5.56 -13.61
CA GLU A 104 7.51 4.68 -14.49
C GLU A 104 8.39 3.57 -15.09
N ASP A 105 9.58 3.92 -15.59
CA ASP A 105 10.56 2.96 -16.10
C ASP A 105 11.02 1.96 -15.03
N TYR A 106 11.17 2.41 -13.78
CA TYR A 106 11.51 1.51 -12.68
C TYR A 106 10.35 0.57 -12.38
N ALA A 107 9.12 1.08 -12.33
CA ALA A 107 7.91 0.29 -12.10
C ALA A 107 7.76 -0.80 -13.17
N ALA A 108 7.90 -0.46 -14.45
CA ALA A 108 7.82 -1.41 -15.56
C ALA A 108 8.88 -2.51 -15.46
N ARG A 109 10.15 -2.15 -15.19
CA ARG A 109 11.21 -3.15 -15.00
C ARG A 109 10.96 -4.05 -13.79
N TYR A 110 10.42 -3.50 -12.70
CA TYR A 110 10.10 -4.26 -11.50
C TYR A 110 8.98 -5.27 -11.75
N VAL A 111 7.88 -4.85 -12.39
CA VAL A 111 6.77 -5.74 -12.73
C VAL A 111 7.24 -6.83 -13.69
N LYS A 112 7.99 -6.45 -14.75
CA LYS A 112 8.54 -7.43 -15.70
C LYS A 112 9.43 -8.47 -15.02
N ALA A 113 10.35 -8.04 -14.15
CA ALA A 113 11.19 -8.97 -13.39
C ALA A 113 10.39 -9.87 -12.45
N SER A 114 9.29 -9.35 -11.89
CA SER A 114 8.37 -10.13 -11.04
C SER A 114 7.63 -11.19 -11.85
N GLU A 115 7.14 -10.85 -13.05
CA GLU A 115 6.52 -11.81 -13.96
C GLU A 115 7.51 -12.89 -14.43
N ASP A 116 8.73 -12.51 -14.80
CA ASP A 116 9.77 -13.45 -15.21
C ASP A 116 10.12 -14.42 -14.06
N LEU A 117 10.14 -13.94 -12.82
CA LEU A 117 10.28 -14.79 -11.64
C LEU A 117 9.11 -15.77 -11.53
N LEU A 118 7.87 -15.32 -11.68
CA LEU A 118 6.69 -16.19 -11.60
C LEU A 118 6.68 -17.25 -12.72
N ARG A 119 7.05 -16.87 -13.95
CA ARG A 119 7.23 -17.81 -15.09
C ARG A 119 8.31 -18.83 -14.81
N SER A 120 9.45 -18.41 -14.23
CA SER A 120 10.54 -19.33 -13.86
C SER A 120 10.16 -20.35 -12.77
N LYS A 121 9.00 -20.16 -12.13
CA LYS A 121 8.41 -21.03 -11.11
C LYS A 121 7.14 -21.73 -11.59
N ASP A 122 6.81 -21.62 -12.88
CA ASP A 122 5.61 -22.19 -13.49
C ASP A 122 4.31 -21.75 -12.78
N ILE A 123 4.30 -20.54 -12.19
CA ILE A 123 3.12 -19.97 -11.50
C ILE A 123 2.18 -19.30 -12.50
N ILE A 124 2.74 -18.68 -13.54
CA ILE A 124 2.02 -18.06 -14.65
C ILE A 124 2.59 -18.58 -15.97
N GLU A 125 1.75 -18.61 -17.01
CA GLU A 125 2.15 -18.90 -18.38
C GLU A 125 3.12 -17.85 -18.91
#